data_AF-A0A961L1P4-F1
#
_entry.id   AF-A0A961L1P4-F1
#
_cell.length_a   1.000
_cell.length_b   1.000
_cell.length_c   1.000
_cell.angle_alpha   90.00
_cell.angle_beta   90.00
_cell.angle_gamma   90.00
#
_symmetry.space_group_name_H-M   'P 1'
#
loop_
_entity.id
_entity.type
_entity.pdbx_description
1 polymer ?
#
loop_
_entity_poly.entity_id
_entity_poly.type
_entity_poly.pdbx_seq_one_letter_code
_entity_poly.pdbx_strand_id
1 'polypeptide(L)'
;MAHVDEDTGNRRDFLFIATGAAGAVATGAAVWPLINQMNPSADVQALASIQVDVDGLEVGSQLTVKFLGKPVFIRRRSPEEIEAAREVEISQL
;
A
#
# COMPACT_ATOMS: atom_id res chain seq x y z
N MET A 1 20.93 40.41 45.16
CA MET A 1 21.12 40.93 43.79
C MET A 1 21.00 39.76 42.85
N ALA A 2 19.93 39.74 42.05
CA ALA A 2 19.73 38.70 41.04
C ALA A 2 20.74 38.92 39.91
N HIS A 3 21.70 38.01 39.76
CA HIS A 3 22.47 37.89 38.54
C HIS A 3 21.64 37.04 37.59
N VAL A 4 20.85 37.72 36.76
CA VAL A 4 20.31 37.14 35.53
C VAL A 4 21.27 37.61 34.43
N ASP A 5 22.32 36.84 34.19
CA ASP A 5 22.99 36.86 32.88
C ASP A 5 22.41 35.65 32.13
N GLU A 6 21.24 35.84 31.54
CA GLU A 6 21.06 36.00 30.08
C GLU A 6 21.68 34.84 29.28
N ASP A 7 20.76 34.01 28.80
CA ASP A 7 20.92 32.91 27.87
C ASP A 7 21.70 33.36 26.61
N THR A 8 23.04 33.24 26.60
CA THR A 8 23.86 33.57 25.42
C THR A 8 23.83 32.44 24.39
N GLY A 9 22.64 32.02 23.98
CA GLY A 9 22.43 31.42 22.66
C GLY A 9 22.59 32.51 21.60
N ASN A 10 23.81 32.72 21.13
CA ASN A 10 24.19 33.78 20.20
C ASN A 10 23.25 33.80 18.98
N ARG A 11 22.78 34.98 18.53
CA ARG A 11 22.00 35.16 17.28
C ARG A 11 22.60 34.41 16.08
N ARG A 12 23.94 34.26 16.06
CA ARG A 12 24.66 33.49 15.05
C ARG A 12 24.44 31.99 15.15
N ASP A 13 24.38 31.45 16.35
CA ASP A 13 24.11 30.03 16.61
C ASP A 13 22.67 29.67 16.22
N PHE A 14 21.72 30.55 16.56
CA PHE A 14 20.35 30.44 16.06
C PHE A 14 20.30 30.43 14.52
N LEU A 15 20.98 31.37 13.85
CA LEU A 15 21.03 31.41 12.39
C LEU A 15 21.69 30.16 11.79
N PHE A 16 22.72 29.62 12.44
CA PHE A 16 23.42 28.42 11.98
C PHE A 16 22.51 27.18 12.08
N ILE A 17 21.86 26.99 13.23
CA ILE A 17 20.91 25.88 13.45
C ILE A 17 19.70 26.03 12.53
N ALA A 18 19.12 27.22 12.43
CA ALA A 18 17.96 27.47 11.57
C ALA A 18 18.28 27.20 10.08
N THR A 19 19.45 27.64 9.61
CA THR A 19 19.88 27.40 8.23
C THR A 19 20.16 25.91 7.98
N GLY A 20 20.82 25.23 8.92
CA GLY A 20 21.07 23.80 8.84
C GLY A 20 19.78 22.98 8.84
N ALA A 21 18.82 23.33 9.70
CA ALA A 21 17.50 22.70 9.75
C ALA A 21 16.72 22.91 8.45
N ALA A 22 16.70 24.14 7.92
CA ALA A 22 16.07 24.45 6.64
C ALA A 22 16.72 23.65 5.49
N GLY A 23 18.05 23.54 5.50
CA GLY A 23 18.80 22.72 4.54
C GLY A 23 18.41 21.24 4.61
N ALA A 24 18.36 20.66 5.81
CA ALA A 24 17.96 19.26 5.99
C ALA A 24 16.53 18.98 5.49
N VAL A 25 15.57 19.87 5.81
CA VAL A 25 14.19 19.76 5.32
C VAL A 25 14.13 19.88 3.80
N ALA A 26 14.83 20.85 3.21
CA ALA A 26 14.85 21.05 1.76
C ALA A 26 15.44 19.83 1.04
N THR A 27 16.54 19.26 1.54
CA THR A 27 17.14 18.04 0.99
C THR A 27 16.18 16.86 1.10
N GLY A 28 15.55 16.66 2.27
CA GLY A 28 14.56 15.58 2.44
C GLY A 28 13.37 15.73 1.49
N ALA A 29 12.83 16.94 1.37
CA ALA A 29 11.72 17.25 0.47
C ALA A 29 12.08 17.08 -1.02
N ALA A 30 13.33 17.33 -1.41
CA ALA A 30 13.80 17.12 -2.77
C ALA A 30 14.08 15.64 -3.10
N VAL A 31 14.59 14.87 -2.14
CA VAL A 31 14.90 13.44 -2.33
C VAL A 31 13.64 12.57 -2.29
N TRP A 32 12.65 12.91 -1.46
CA TRP A 32 11.44 12.10 -1.29
C TRP A 32 10.68 11.81 -2.60
N PRO A 33 10.41 12.79 -3.50
CA PRO A 33 9.78 12.53 -4.79
C PRO A 33 10.53 11.54 -5.67
N LEU A 34 11.87 11.54 -5.62
CA LEU A 34 12.70 10.60 -6.40
C LEU A 34 12.51 9.15 -5.95
N ILE A 35 12.23 8.93 -4.67
CA ILE A 35 11.86 7.62 -4.14
C ILE A 35 10.40 7.33 -4.45
N ASN A 36 9.50 8.28 -4.17
CA ASN A 36 8.07 8.08 -4.29
C ASN A 36 7.61 7.82 -5.74
N GLN A 37 8.33 8.31 -6.75
CA GLN A 37 8.01 8.02 -8.15
C GLN A 37 8.19 6.54 -8.53
N MET A 38 8.88 5.74 -7.70
CA MET A 38 9.02 4.29 -7.91
C MET A 38 7.88 3.49 -7.28
N ASN A 39 7.02 4.11 -6.47
CA ASN A 39 5.84 3.47 -5.90
C ASN A 39 4.74 3.27 -6.96
N PRO A 40 3.77 2.36 -6.72
CA PRO A 40 2.64 2.16 -7.63
C PRO A 40 1.90 3.47 -7.92
N SER A 41 1.73 3.78 -9.20
CA SER A 41 1.04 4.97 -9.67
C SER A 41 -0.47 4.91 -9.39
N ALA A 42 -1.14 6.07 -9.44
CA ALA A 42 -2.55 6.19 -9.10
C ALA A 42 -3.47 5.34 -10.01
N ASP A 43 -3.12 5.18 -11.28
CA ASP A 43 -3.86 4.34 -12.24
C ASP A 43 -3.73 2.84 -11.90
N VAL A 44 -2.55 2.39 -11.45
CA VAL A 44 -2.34 1.02 -10.97
C VAL A 44 -3.11 0.77 -9.68
N GLN A 45 -3.11 1.74 -8.75
CA GLN A 45 -3.86 1.64 -7.50
C GLN A 45 -5.38 1.66 -7.74
N ALA A 46 -5.86 2.41 -8.74
CA ALA A 46 -7.28 2.44 -9.09
C ALA A 46 -7.79 1.07 -9.56
N LEU A 47 -6.94 0.24 -10.17
CA LEU A 47 -7.26 -1.13 -10.57
C LEU A 47 -7.25 -2.14 -9.41
N ALA A 48 -7.08 -1.70 -8.16
CA ALA A 48 -7.07 -2.56 -6.98
C ALA A 48 -8.44 -3.15 -6.63
N SER A 49 -9.53 -2.70 -7.25
CA SER A 49 -10.86 -3.28 -7.08
C SER A 49 -11.59 -3.31 -8.42
N ILE A 50 -12.19 -4.46 -8.74
CA ILE A 50 -13.02 -4.65 -9.93
C ILE A 50 -14.33 -5.31 -9.53
N GLN A 51 -15.43 -4.95 -10.18
CA GLN A 51 -16.69 -5.68 -10.06
C GLN A 51 -16.76 -6.72 -11.18
N VAL A 52 -17.11 -7.95 -10.83
CA VAL A 52 -17.31 -9.04 -11.78
C VAL A 52 -18.75 -9.49 -11.65
N ASP A 53 -19.51 -9.36 -12.73
CA ASP A 53 -20.86 -9.91 -12.83
C ASP A 53 -20.79 -11.44 -12.95
N VAL A 54 -21.62 -12.12 -12.15
CA VAL A 54 -21.70 -13.58 -12.05
C VAL A 54 -23.09 -14.12 -12.37
N ASP A 55 -24.05 -13.25 -12.73
CA ASP A 55 -25.45 -13.64 -12.92
C ASP A 55 -25.61 -14.67 -14.06
N GLY A 56 -24.81 -14.54 -15.11
CA GLY A 56 -24.79 -15.47 -16.25
C GLY A 56 -23.97 -16.76 -16.04
N LEU A 57 -23.36 -16.98 -14.87
CA LEU A 57 -22.44 -18.09 -14.66
C LEU A 57 -23.21 -19.39 -14.37
N GLU A 58 -23.11 -20.38 -15.26
CA GLU A 58 -23.76 -21.69 -15.10
C GLU A 58 -23.09 -22.55 -14.02
N VAL A 59 -23.84 -23.44 -13.37
CA VAL A 59 -23.29 -24.38 -12.38
C VAL A 59 -22.28 -25.31 -13.05
N GLY A 60 -21.12 -25.51 -12.43
CA GLY A 60 -20.02 -26.32 -12.98
C GLY A 60 -19.15 -25.59 -13.98
N SER A 61 -19.47 -24.34 -14.34
CA SER A 61 -18.64 -23.50 -15.21
C SER A 61 -17.64 -22.64 -14.42
N GLN A 62 -16.57 -22.22 -15.10
CA GLN A 62 -15.52 -21.37 -14.53
C GLN A 62 -15.28 -20.15 -15.42
N LEU A 63 -15.28 -18.98 -14.78
CA LEU A 63 -14.86 -17.72 -15.37
C LEU A 63 -13.41 -17.41 -14.95
N THR A 64 -12.59 -17.00 -15.90
CA THR A 64 -11.22 -16.54 -15.64
C THR A 64 -11.13 -15.06 -15.95
N VAL A 65 -10.84 -14.25 -14.92
CA VAL A 65 -10.69 -12.79 -15.05
C VAL A 65 -9.26 -12.38 -14.79
N LYS A 66 -8.81 -11.30 -15.44
CA LYS A 66 -7.50 -10.71 -15.18
C LYS A 66 -7.65 -9.67 -14.07
N PHE A 67 -6.93 -9.87 -12.96
CA PHE A 67 -6.91 -8.94 -11.83
C PHE A 67 -5.47 -8.74 -11.34
N LEU A 68 -5.04 -7.48 -11.24
CA LEU A 68 -3.68 -7.11 -10.85
C LEU A 68 -2.58 -7.85 -11.63
N GLY A 69 -2.81 -8.05 -12.93
CA GLY A 69 -1.88 -8.76 -13.82
C GLY A 69 -1.86 -10.29 -13.65
N LYS A 70 -2.64 -10.85 -12.72
CA LYS A 70 -2.75 -12.28 -12.45
C LYS A 70 -4.12 -12.83 -12.91
N PRO A 71 -4.19 -14.11 -13.30
CA PRO A 71 -5.48 -14.76 -13.52
C PRO A 71 -6.16 -15.03 -12.17
N VAL A 72 -7.43 -14.69 -12.06
CA VAL A 72 -8.31 -15.04 -10.93
C VAL A 72 -9.42 -15.94 -11.45
N PHE A 73 -9.62 -17.07 -10.78
CA PHE A 73 -10.61 -18.08 -11.16
C PHE A 73 -11.85 -17.96 -10.30
N ILE A 74 -13.01 -17.80 -10.95
CA ILE A 74 -14.32 -17.75 -10.31
C ILE A 74 -15.10 -18.96 -10.82
N ARG A 75 -15.31 -19.95 -9.96
CA ARG A 75 -16.04 -21.18 -10.29
C ARG A 75 -17.36 -21.23 -9.53
N ARG A 76 -18.48 -21.42 -10.24
CA ARG A 76 -19.76 -21.73 -9.62
C ARG A 76 -19.84 -23.23 -9.38
N ARG A 77 -19.40 -23.68 -8.20
CA ARG A 77 -19.36 -25.10 -7.85
C ARG A 77 -20.75 -25.72 -7.76
N SER A 78 -20.86 -27.00 -8.12
CA SER A 78 -22.07 -27.79 -7.88
C SER A 78 -22.15 -28.24 -6.41
N PRO A 79 -23.33 -28.67 -5.92
CA PRO A 79 -23.47 -29.21 -4.57
C PRO A 79 -22.53 -30.39 -4.30
N GLU A 80 -22.37 -31.28 -5.27
CA GLU A 80 -21.51 -32.47 -5.17
C GLU A 80 -20.03 -32.07 -5.01
N GLU A 81 -19.57 -31.08 -5.78
CA GLU A 81 -18.21 -30.55 -5.66
C GLU A 81 -17.95 -29.85 -4.32
N ILE A 82 -18.98 -29.24 -3.74
CA ILE A 82 -18.89 -28.61 -2.42
C ILE A 82 -18.76 -29.68 -1.33
N GLU A 83 -19.54 -30.76 -1.43
CA GLU A 83 -19.48 -31.85 -0.47
C GLU A 83 -18.15 -32.60 -0.54
N ALA A 84 -17.73 -33.00 -1.75
CA ALA A 84 -16.45 -33.66 -1.96
C ALA A 84 -15.26 -32.83 -1.45
N ALA A 85 -15.33 -31.50 -1.57
CA ALA A 85 -14.27 -30.62 -1.06
C ALA A 85 -14.25 -30.49 0.46
N ARG A 86 -15.37 -30.78 1.15
CA ARG A 86 -15.47 -30.71 2.63
C ARG A 86 -15.12 -32.03 3.30
N GLU A 87 -15.30 -33.15 2.61
CA GLU A 87 -14.97 -34.50 3.12
C GLU A 87 -13.46 -34.76 3.25
N VAL A 88 -12.61 -33.95 2.60
CA VAL A 88 -11.16 -34.11 2.68
C VAL A 88 -10.64 -33.70 4.06
N GLU A 89 -10.06 -34.66 4.78
CA GLU A 89 -9.40 -34.43 6.06
C GLU A 89 -8.18 -33.52 5.90
N ILE A 90 -8.04 -32.51 6.79
CA ILE A 90 -6.94 -31.53 6.73
C ILE A 90 -5.56 -32.21 6.82
N SER A 91 -5.47 -33.35 7.49
CA SER A 91 -4.25 -34.15 7.59
C SER A 91 -3.72 -34.68 6.25
N GLN A 92 -4.53 -34.60 5.19
CA GLN A 92 -4.22 -35.07 3.84
C GLN A 92 -3.95 -33.93 2.84
N LEU A 93 -3.96 -32.67 3.31
CA LEU A 93 -3.66 -31.46 2.53
C LEU A 93 -2.20 -31.03 2.72
#